data_AF-G2J7F1-F1
#
_entry.id   AF-G2J7F1-F1
#
_cell.length_a   1.000
_cell.length_b   1.000
_cell.length_c   1.000
_cell.angle_alpha   90.00
_cell.angle_beta   90.00
_cell.angle_gamma   90.00
#
_symmetry.space_group_name_H-M   'P 1'
#
loop_
_entity.id
_entity.type
_entity.pdbx_description
1 polymer ?
#
loop_
_entity_poly.entity_id
_entity_poly.type
_entity_poly.pdbx_seq_one_letter_code
_entity_poly.pdbx_strand_id
1 'polypeptide(L)'
;MGPLVQKVIGSTRRYFETICARLISAPSGSAGSDLDGRLARKNTHIAFANLGNAFKRMMLEPKAQQKYVAELNDLLIQSHALAAHIAAVAPALTQTADSAALQRLTRSSLARALDTVRENLKQAEAGSGAPGNWLQSYKALARALDEMVVNVEKTGMETAEITSELKLLAYQCKQMLSCSYLICKDASAIRLPV
;
A
#
# COMPACT_ATOMS: atom_id res chain seq x y z
N MET A 1 -22.25 0.27 -6.76
CA MET A 1 -20.81 -0.08 -6.74
C MET A 1 -20.02 0.66 -5.65
N GLY A 2 -20.43 1.86 -5.22
CA GLY A 2 -19.71 2.67 -4.21
C GLY A 2 -19.34 1.94 -2.91
N PRO A 3 -20.29 1.25 -2.24
CA PRO A 3 -19.97 0.50 -1.02
C PRO A 3 -18.91 -0.60 -1.21
N LEU A 4 -18.86 -1.23 -2.38
CA LEU A 4 -17.85 -2.26 -2.70
C LEU A 4 -16.47 -1.65 -2.93
N VAL A 5 -16.41 -0.48 -3.58
CA VAL A 5 -15.17 0.28 -3.75
C VAL A 5 -14.62 0.68 -2.39
N GLN A 6 -15.46 1.29 -1.54
CA GLN A 6 -15.08 1.68 -0.18
C GLN A 6 -14.59 0.48 0.63
N LYS A 7 -15.27 -0.67 0.53
CA LYS A 7 -14.88 -1.90 1.21
C LYS A 7 -13.50 -2.42 0.77
N VAL A 8 -13.20 -2.40 -0.53
CA VAL A 8 -11.88 -2.79 -1.08
C VAL A 8 -10.78 -1.87 -0.56
N ILE A 9 -10.98 -0.56 -0.62
CA ILE A 9 -10.00 0.42 -0.14
C ILE A 9 -9.77 0.25 1.37
N GLY A 10 -10.84 0.22 2.16
CA GLY A 10 -10.75 0.11 3.63
C GLY A 10 -10.13 -1.21 4.10
N SER A 11 -10.44 -2.33 3.43
CA SER A 11 -9.80 -3.62 3.74
C SER A 11 -8.32 -3.65 3.39
N THR A 12 -7.94 -3.09 2.23
CA THR A 12 -6.54 -2.96 1.81
C THR A 12 -5.76 -2.05 2.76
N ARG A 13 -6.35 -0.92 3.19
CA ARG A 13 -5.77 -0.02 4.20
C ARG A 13 -5.53 -0.75 5.51
N ARG A 14 -6.51 -1.50 6.01
CA ARG A 14 -6.36 -2.27 7.25
C ARG A 14 -5.25 -3.32 7.12
N TYR A 15 -5.16 -4.01 5.98
CA TYR A 15 -4.06 -4.94 5.73
C TYR A 15 -2.70 -4.26 5.75
N PHE A 16 -2.57 -3.13 5.05
CA PHE A 16 -1.37 -2.29 5.08
C PHE A 16 -0.98 -1.89 6.51
N GLU A 17 -1.94 -1.36 7.29
CA GLU A 17 -1.72 -0.92 8.67
C GLU A 17 -1.27 -2.06 9.58
N THR A 18 -1.87 -3.26 9.47
CA THR A 18 -1.47 -4.43 10.26
C THR A 18 -0.04 -4.88 9.95
N ILE A 19 0.37 -4.86 8.68
CA ILE A 19 1.73 -5.21 8.29
C ILE A 19 2.73 -4.13 8.74
N CYS A 20 2.40 -2.85 8.58
CA CYS A 20 3.28 -1.74 8.95
C CYS A 20 3.35 -1.48 10.46
N ALA A 21 2.35 -1.91 11.24
CA ALA A 21 2.38 -1.80 12.71
C ALA A 21 3.62 -2.46 13.32
N ARG A 22 4.16 -3.50 12.65
CA ARG A 22 5.42 -4.17 13.04
C ARG A 22 6.65 -3.26 13.00
N LEU A 23 6.64 -2.18 12.21
CA LEU A 23 7.71 -1.18 12.18
C LEU A 23 7.58 -0.10 13.26
N ILE A 24 6.35 0.20 13.69
CA ILE A 24 6.02 1.38 14.50
C ILE A 24 5.89 1.01 15.99
N SER A 25 5.38 -0.17 16.30
CA SER A 25 5.20 -0.66 17.66
C SER A 25 6.33 -1.60 18.06
N ALA A 26 6.81 -1.48 19.31
CA ALA A 26 7.70 -2.44 19.93
C ALA A 26 7.09 -3.87 19.89
N PRO A 27 7.90 -4.95 19.92
CA PRO A 27 7.45 -6.31 19.68
C PRO A 27 6.62 -6.85 20.86
N SER A 28 5.36 -6.43 20.95
CA SER A 28 4.39 -6.96 21.90
C SER A 28 3.59 -8.07 21.21
N GLY A 29 4.08 -9.31 21.31
CA GLY A 29 3.34 -10.53 20.94
C GLY A 29 3.32 -10.86 19.44
N SER A 30 4.26 -11.71 19.00
CA SER A 30 4.38 -12.15 17.59
C SER A 30 3.19 -12.96 17.07
N ALA A 31 2.48 -13.71 17.94
CA ALA A 31 1.39 -14.59 17.51
C ALA A 31 0.10 -13.85 17.10
N GLY A 32 -0.27 -12.79 17.84
CA GLY A 32 -1.45 -11.98 17.53
C GLY A 32 -1.28 -11.18 16.24
N SER A 33 -0.11 -10.55 16.08
CA SER A 33 0.22 -9.76 14.88
C SER A 33 0.34 -10.59 13.59
N ASP A 34 0.63 -11.89 13.68
CA ASP A 34 0.63 -12.79 12.52
C ASP A 34 -0.77 -13.27 12.13
N LEU A 35 -1.60 -13.62 13.11
CA LEU A 35 -3.01 -13.94 12.86
C LEU A 35 -3.74 -12.74 12.25
N ASP A 36 -3.58 -11.54 12.82
CA ASP A 36 -4.20 -10.32 12.32
C ASP A 36 -3.78 -10.01 10.89
N GLY A 37 -2.49 -10.18 10.57
CA GLY A 37 -1.98 -9.98 9.21
C GLY A 37 -2.62 -10.94 8.20
N ARG A 38 -2.74 -12.22 8.55
CA ARG A 38 -3.40 -13.23 7.71
C ARG A 38 -4.89 -12.96 7.53
N LEU A 39 -5.59 -12.57 8.60
CA LEU A 39 -7.00 -12.20 8.55
C LEU A 39 -7.23 -10.95 7.70
N ALA A 40 -6.41 -9.92 7.85
CA ALA A 40 -6.52 -8.69 7.06
C ALA A 40 -6.25 -8.94 5.57
N ARG A 41 -5.26 -9.79 5.23
CA ARG A 41 -5.02 -10.24 3.86
C ARG A 41 -6.22 -10.99 3.28
N LYS A 42 -6.80 -11.93 4.02
CA LYS A 42 -8.00 -12.67 3.61
C LYS A 42 -9.16 -11.71 3.32
N ASN A 43 -9.41 -10.76 4.23
CA ASN A 43 -10.48 -9.77 4.07
C ASN A 43 -10.28 -8.89 2.84
N THR A 44 -9.03 -8.52 2.54
CA THR A 44 -8.68 -7.77 1.32
C THR A 44 -9.02 -8.56 0.06
N HIS A 45 -8.64 -9.85 0.00
CA HIS A 45 -8.96 -10.70 -1.15
C HIS A 45 -10.47 -10.94 -1.31
N ILE A 46 -11.22 -11.09 -0.21
CA ILE A 46 -12.69 -11.21 -0.25
C ILE A 46 -13.32 -9.93 -0.81
N ALA A 47 -12.92 -8.77 -0.30
CA ALA A 47 -13.44 -7.49 -0.78
C ALA A 47 -13.12 -7.29 -2.27
N PHE A 48 -11.88 -7.59 -2.68
CA PHE A 48 -11.45 -7.52 -4.07
C PHE A 48 -12.31 -8.43 -4.97
N ALA A 49 -12.53 -9.68 -4.58
CA ALA A 49 -13.35 -10.62 -5.34
C ALA A 49 -14.80 -10.13 -5.47
N ASN A 50 -15.37 -9.58 -4.40
CA ASN A 50 -16.72 -9.02 -4.42
C ASN A 50 -16.85 -7.84 -5.40
N LEU A 51 -15.88 -6.90 -5.36
CA LEU A 51 -15.85 -5.78 -6.30
C LEU A 51 -15.65 -6.27 -7.74
N GLY A 52 -14.69 -7.18 -7.96
CA GLY A 52 -14.39 -7.74 -9.28
C GLY A 52 -15.59 -8.48 -9.89
N ASN A 53 -16.33 -9.26 -9.10
CA ASN A 53 -17.53 -9.93 -9.57
C ASN A 53 -18.65 -8.94 -9.90
N ALA A 54 -18.84 -7.92 -9.08
CA ALA A 54 -19.83 -6.88 -9.36
C ALA A 54 -19.45 -6.04 -10.61
N PHE A 55 -18.17 -5.77 -10.81
CA PHE A 55 -17.65 -5.13 -12.02
C PHE A 55 -17.90 -5.99 -13.26
N LYS A 56 -17.61 -7.30 -13.21
CA LYS A 56 -17.91 -8.23 -14.31
C LYS A 56 -19.40 -8.26 -14.66
N ARG A 57 -20.29 -8.27 -13.67
CA ARG A 57 -21.73 -8.18 -13.89
C ARG A 57 -22.11 -6.85 -14.56
N MET A 58 -21.57 -5.73 -14.10
CA MET A 58 -21.79 -4.42 -14.71
C MET A 58 -21.38 -4.39 -16.19
N MET A 59 -20.33 -5.11 -16.58
CA MET A 59 -19.90 -5.21 -17.98
C MET A 59 -20.89 -5.93 -18.91
N LEU A 60 -21.85 -6.69 -18.36
CA LEU A 60 -22.93 -7.34 -19.11
C LEU A 60 -24.16 -6.45 -19.28
N GLU A 61 -24.25 -5.35 -18.52
CA GLU A 61 -25.36 -4.40 -18.60
C GLU A 61 -25.26 -3.54 -19.88
N PRO A 62 -26.35 -2.92 -20.34
CA PRO A 62 -26.31 -1.96 -21.45
C PRO A 62 -25.32 -0.81 -21.20
N LYS A 63 -24.71 -0.26 -22.25
CA LYS A 63 -23.66 0.78 -22.15
C LYS A 63 -24.06 2.00 -21.32
N ALA A 64 -25.34 2.39 -21.36
CA ALA A 64 -25.87 3.49 -20.55
C ALA A 64 -25.75 3.26 -19.02
N GLN A 65 -25.65 2.02 -18.57
CA GLN A 65 -25.50 1.62 -17.17
C GLN A 65 -24.04 1.35 -16.77
N GLN A 66 -23.11 1.26 -17.73
CA GLN A 66 -21.69 1.02 -17.49
C GLN A 66 -20.98 2.33 -17.12
N LYS A 67 -21.12 2.77 -15.86
CA LYS A 67 -20.52 4.02 -15.36
C LYS A 67 -19.11 3.79 -14.81
N TYR A 68 -18.20 4.73 -15.06
CA TYR A 68 -16.83 4.76 -14.52
C TYR A 68 -16.02 3.48 -14.81
N VAL A 69 -16.18 2.92 -16.02
CA VAL A 69 -15.58 1.63 -16.37
C VAL A 69 -14.06 1.65 -16.25
N ALA A 70 -13.41 2.71 -16.76
CA ALA A 70 -11.96 2.84 -16.73
C ALA A 70 -11.45 2.97 -15.29
N GLU A 71 -12.05 3.85 -14.50
CA GLU A 71 -11.66 4.12 -13.12
C GLU A 71 -11.88 2.88 -12.23
N LEU A 72 -12.98 2.14 -12.42
CA LEU A 72 -13.22 0.89 -11.69
C LEU A 72 -12.23 -0.21 -12.06
N ASN A 73 -11.82 -0.29 -13.32
CA ASN A 73 -10.82 -1.25 -13.78
C ASN A 73 -9.44 -0.91 -13.20
N ASP A 74 -9.01 0.33 -13.34
CA ASP A 74 -7.74 0.83 -12.80
C ASP A 74 -7.69 0.61 -11.29
N LEU A 75 -8.76 0.98 -10.56
CA LEU A 75 -8.83 0.78 -9.11
C LEU A 75 -8.71 -0.69 -8.71
N LEU A 76 -9.30 -1.63 -9.46
CA LEU A 76 -9.13 -3.07 -9.22
C LEU A 76 -7.68 -3.49 -9.42
N ILE A 77 -7.06 -3.10 -10.54
CA ILE A 77 -5.65 -3.41 -10.84
C ILE A 77 -4.74 -2.89 -9.73
N GLN A 78 -4.89 -1.62 -9.36
CA GLN A 78 -4.05 -0.98 -8.35
C GLN A 78 -4.29 -1.55 -6.94
N SER A 79 -5.53 -1.92 -6.60
CA SER A 79 -5.83 -2.58 -5.32
C SER A 79 -5.18 -3.96 -5.23
N HIS A 80 -5.18 -4.73 -6.32
CA HIS A 80 -4.50 -6.01 -6.38
C HIS A 80 -2.97 -5.84 -6.29
N ALA A 81 -2.40 -4.93 -7.07
CA ALA A 81 -0.97 -4.64 -7.08
C ALA A 81 -0.50 -4.21 -5.68
N LEU A 82 -1.21 -3.27 -5.04
CA LEU A 82 -0.90 -2.82 -3.68
C LEU A 82 -0.91 -3.99 -2.69
N ALA A 83 -1.91 -4.87 -2.73
CA ALA A 83 -1.97 -6.05 -1.87
C ALA A 83 -0.77 -7.00 -2.08
N ALA A 84 -0.31 -7.16 -3.33
CA ALA A 84 0.88 -7.94 -3.66
C ALA A 84 2.15 -7.29 -3.11
N HIS A 85 2.30 -5.97 -3.26
CA HIS A 85 3.43 -5.21 -2.70
C HIS A 85 3.46 -5.28 -1.17
N ILE A 86 2.31 -5.19 -0.49
CA ILE A 86 2.22 -5.36 0.97
C ILE A 86 2.72 -6.76 1.38
N ALA A 87 2.29 -7.81 0.66
CA ALA A 87 2.72 -9.17 0.96
C ALA A 87 4.23 -9.37 0.74
N ALA A 88 4.81 -8.76 -0.29
CA ALA A 88 6.24 -8.82 -0.58
C ALA A 88 7.10 -8.09 0.45
N VAL A 89 6.58 -7.02 1.04
CA VAL A 89 7.28 -6.18 2.01
C VAL A 89 7.29 -6.77 3.42
N ALA A 90 6.28 -7.56 3.79
CA ALA A 90 6.13 -8.12 5.13
C ALA A 90 7.41 -8.80 5.70
N PRO A 91 8.11 -9.72 4.99
CA PRO A 91 9.32 -10.34 5.52
C PRO A 91 10.49 -9.34 5.67
N ALA A 92 10.69 -8.46 4.67
CA ALA A 92 11.76 -7.46 4.71
C ALA A 92 11.58 -6.44 5.85
N LEU A 93 10.34 -6.11 6.22
CA LEU A 93 10.06 -5.27 7.37
C LEU A 93 10.42 -5.94 8.70
N THR A 94 10.11 -7.23 8.85
CA THR A 94 10.47 -7.98 10.05
C THR A 94 11.98 -8.00 10.24
N GLN A 95 12.73 -8.33 9.20
CA GLN A 95 14.19 -8.33 9.26
C GLN A 95 14.78 -6.94 9.55
N THR A 96 14.21 -5.87 8.96
CA THR A 96 14.61 -4.49 9.25
C THR A 96 14.33 -4.10 10.71
N ALA A 97 13.25 -4.60 11.30
CA ALA A 97 12.87 -4.33 12.69
C ALA A 97 13.75 -5.09 13.70
N ASP A 98 14.29 -6.26 13.33
CA ASP A 98 15.14 -7.07 14.19
C ASP A 98 16.57 -6.50 14.37
N SER A 99 17.03 -5.65 13.44
CA SER A 99 18.33 -4.95 13.53
C SER A 99 18.17 -3.51 14.01
N ALA A 100 18.55 -3.22 15.25
CA ALA A 100 18.49 -1.86 15.81
C ALA A 100 19.40 -0.85 15.07
N ALA A 101 20.50 -1.31 14.45
CA ALA A 101 21.36 -0.46 13.62
C ALA A 101 20.65 -0.09 12.32
N LEU A 102 20.16 -1.08 11.59
CA LEU A 102 19.45 -0.88 10.32
C LEU A 102 18.15 -0.09 10.52
N GLN A 103 17.41 -0.36 11.60
CA GLN A 103 16.21 0.37 11.95
C GLN A 103 16.50 1.86 12.18
N ARG A 104 17.60 2.21 12.86
CA ARG A 104 17.97 3.63 13.07
C ARG A 104 18.27 4.35 11.75
N LEU A 105 18.90 3.67 10.80
CA LEU A 105 19.25 4.24 9.50
C LEU A 105 18.05 4.39 8.57
N THR A 106 17.06 3.49 8.66
CA THR A 106 15.96 3.40 7.69
C THR A 106 14.64 4.00 8.19
N ARG A 107 14.44 4.08 9.51
CA ARG A 107 13.14 4.44 10.14
C ARG A 107 12.53 5.72 9.60
N SER A 108 13.31 6.80 9.43
CA SER A 108 12.76 8.11 9.03
C SER A 108 12.23 8.13 7.59
N SER A 109 12.94 7.50 6.65
CA SER A 109 12.53 7.44 5.24
C SER A 109 11.38 6.44 5.05
N LEU A 110 11.45 5.26 5.69
CA LEU A 110 10.38 4.27 5.64
C LEU A 110 9.10 4.80 6.29
N ALA A 111 9.17 5.40 7.49
CA ALA A 111 8.00 5.94 8.17
C ALA A 111 7.28 6.99 7.32
N ARG A 112 8.01 7.95 6.73
CA ARG A 112 7.41 8.97 5.84
C ARG A 112 6.73 8.36 4.62
N ALA A 113 7.36 7.39 3.96
CA ALA A 113 6.78 6.73 2.80
C ALA A 113 5.50 5.96 3.18
N LEU A 114 5.55 5.19 4.27
CA LEU A 114 4.43 4.37 4.73
C LEU A 114 3.28 5.21 5.29
N ASP A 115 3.57 6.30 6.00
CA ASP A 115 2.56 7.26 6.45
C ASP A 115 1.85 7.93 5.27
N THR A 116 2.58 8.24 4.19
CA THR A 116 2.00 8.79 2.96
C THR A 116 1.08 7.77 2.28
N VAL A 117 1.49 6.49 2.19
CA VAL A 117 0.62 5.42 1.68
C VAL A 117 -0.66 5.30 2.52
N ARG A 118 -0.54 5.29 3.85
CA ARG A 118 -1.69 5.24 4.76
C ARG A 118 -2.63 6.41 4.52
N GLU A 119 -2.09 7.62 4.39
CA GLU A 119 -2.88 8.83 4.21
C GLU A 119 -3.60 8.85 2.86
N ASN A 120 -2.93 8.46 1.77
CA ASN A 120 -3.56 8.30 0.46
C ASN A 120 -4.74 7.31 0.52
N LEU A 121 -4.59 6.19 1.23
CA LEU A 121 -5.66 5.20 1.38
C LEU A 121 -6.82 5.72 2.24
N LYS A 122 -6.55 6.52 3.27
CA LYS A 122 -7.61 7.20 4.05
C LYS A 122 -8.39 8.19 3.20
N GLN A 123 -7.70 8.99 2.39
CA GLN A 123 -8.33 9.93 1.46
C GLN A 123 -9.18 9.19 0.42
N ALA A 124 -8.64 8.12 -0.17
CA ALA A 124 -9.36 7.28 -1.10
C ALA A 124 -10.63 6.66 -0.48
N GLU A 125 -10.57 6.18 0.77
CA GLU A 125 -11.73 5.62 1.49
C GLU A 125 -12.81 6.68 1.77
N ALA A 126 -12.39 7.94 1.97
CA ALA A 126 -13.29 9.09 2.12
C ALA A 126 -13.83 9.62 0.78
N GLY A 127 -13.37 9.09 -0.37
CA GLY A 127 -13.68 9.63 -1.70
C GLY A 127 -13.01 10.99 -1.98
N SER A 128 -12.06 11.40 -1.13
CA SER A 128 -11.23 12.57 -1.33
C SER A 128 -10.11 12.24 -2.32
N GLY A 129 -9.88 13.11 -3.30
CA GLY A 129 -8.77 12.95 -4.24
C GLY A 129 -7.42 13.20 -3.58
N ALA A 130 -6.37 12.67 -4.20
CA ALA A 130 -5.00 12.87 -3.76
C ALA A 130 -4.60 14.35 -3.89
N PRO A 131 -3.62 14.82 -3.09
CA PRO A 131 -3.14 16.19 -3.16
C PRO A 131 -2.65 16.55 -4.57
N GLY A 132 -2.93 17.77 -5.04
CA GLY A 132 -2.51 18.23 -6.37
C GLY A 132 -1.00 18.19 -6.61
N ASN A 133 -0.18 18.17 -5.55
CA ASN A 133 1.27 18.09 -5.59
C ASN A 133 1.82 16.64 -5.48
N TRP A 134 0.99 15.60 -5.65
CA TRP A 134 1.40 14.21 -5.44
C TRP A 134 2.66 13.81 -6.21
N LEU A 135 2.86 14.29 -7.44
CA LEU A 135 4.01 13.92 -8.26
C LEU A 135 5.31 14.45 -7.65
N GLN A 136 5.27 15.66 -7.10
CA GLN A 136 6.40 16.25 -6.37
C GLN A 136 6.67 15.46 -5.09
N SER A 137 5.61 15.15 -4.33
CA SER A 137 5.71 14.34 -3.11
C SER A 137 6.27 12.94 -3.39
N TYR A 138 5.81 12.28 -4.45
CA TYR A 138 6.31 10.98 -4.90
C TYR A 138 7.80 11.05 -5.24
N LYS A 139 8.23 12.02 -6.06
CA LYS A 139 9.64 12.18 -6.43
C LYS A 139 10.54 12.42 -5.21
N ALA A 140 10.08 13.26 -4.28
CA ALA A 140 10.83 13.54 -3.05
C ALA A 140 10.96 12.28 -2.17
N LEU A 141 9.90 11.50 -2.01
CA LEU A 141 9.92 10.26 -1.24
C LEU A 141 10.74 9.16 -1.93
N ALA A 142 10.63 9.01 -3.24
CA ALA A 142 11.41 8.06 -4.03
C ALA A 142 12.91 8.34 -3.88
N ARG A 143 13.31 9.61 -4.03
CA ARG A 143 14.69 10.05 -3.82
C ARG A 143 15.17 9.76 -2.39
N ALA A 144 14.34 10.03 -1.38
CA ALA A 144 14.70 9.76 0.01
C ALA A 144 14.86 8.26 0.33
N LEU A 145 14.10 7.39 -0.35
CA LEU A 145 14.26 5.94 -0.25
C LEU A 145 15.54 5.47 -0.93
N ASP A 146 15.87 6.04 -2.10
CA ASP A 146 17.12 5.72 -2.81
C ASP A 146 18.36 6.19 -2.03
N GLU A 147 18.32 7.41 -1.48
CA GLU A 147 19.38 7.95 -0.61
C GLU A 147 19.55 7.12 0.67
N MET A 148 18.45 6.62 1.26
CA MET A 148 18.50 5.72 2.41
C MET A 148 19.27 4.43 2.09
N VAL A 149 18.98 3.79 0.95
CA VAL A 149 19.70 2.58 0.51
C VAL A 149 21.20 2.87 0.34
N VAL A 150 21.54 3.94 -0.36
CA VAL A 150 22.95 4.34 -0.61
C VAL A 150 23.68 4.63 0.70
N ASN A 151 23.01 5.25 1.68
CA ASN A 151 23.61 5.53 2.98
C ASN A 151 23.89 4.26 3.77
N VAL A 152 23.00 3.26 3.73
CA VAL A 152 23.23 1.96 4.36
C VAL A 152 24.41 1.25 3.69
N GLU A 153 24.46 1.23 2.35
CA GLU A 153 25.57 0.62 1.59
C GLU A 153 26.94 1.23 1.95
N LYS A 154 26.99 2.56 2.08
CA LYS A 154 28.21 3.28 2.45
C LYS A 154 28.75 2.94 3.83
N THR A 155 27.92 2.45 4.75
CA THR A 155 28.41 2.02 6.07
C THR A 155 29.31 0.78 5.95
N GLY A 156 29.12 -0.05 4.93
CA GLY A 156 29.83 -1.33 4.76
C GLY A 156 29.57 -2.34 5.89
N MET A 157 28.61 -2.06 6.78
CA MET A 157 28.34 -2.89 7.96
C MET A 157 27.38 -4.04 7.67
N GLU A 158 26.61 -3.96 6.59
CA GLU A 158 25.57 -4.93 6.24
C GLU A 158 26.05 -5.91 5.16
N THR A 159 25.48 -7.11 5.15
CA THR A 159 25.79 -8.12 4.13
C THR A 159 25.20 -7.74 2.77
N ALA A 160 25.71 -8.37 1.71
CA ALA A 160 25.16 -8.20 0.36
C ALA A 160 23.68 -8.63 0.28
N GLU A 161 23.29 -9.65 1.07
CA GLU A 161 21.91 -10.14 1.18
C GLU A 161 21.00 -9.08 1.81
N ILE A 162 21.35 -8.53 2.98
CA ILE A 162 20.59 -7.48 3.66
C ILE A 162 20.46 -6.24 2.78
N THR A 163 21.54 -5.89 2.08
CA THR A 163 21.54 -4.77 1.12
C THR A 163 20.55 -5.02 -0.03
N SER A 164 20.48 -6.25 -0.55
CA SER A 164 19.55 -6.62 -1.62
C SER A 164 18.09 -6.58 -1.15
N GLU A 165 17.82 -7.02 0.08
CA GLU A 165 16.50 -6.98 0.70
C GLU A 165 16.05 -5.55 0.99
N LEU A 166 16.97 -4.68 1.42
CA LEU A 166 16.69 -3.26 1.60
C LEU A 166 16.36 -2.57 0.26
N LYS A 167 17.06 -2.90 -0.82
CA LYS A 167 16.73 -2.44 -2.18
C LYS A 167 15.34 -2.89 -2.59
N LEU A 168 15.01 -4.14 -2.34
CA LEU A 168 13.67 -4.67 -2.58
C LEU A 168 12.63 -3.89 -1.78
N LEU A 169 12.86 -3.69 -0.47
CA LEU A 169 11.96 -2.91 0.39
C LEU A 169 11.74 -1.50 -0.15
N ALA A 170 12.81 -0.78 -0.49
CA ALA A 170 12.73 0.56 -1.06
C ALA A 170 11.94 0.57 -2.38
N TYR A 171 12.18 -0.40 -3.27
CA TYR A 171 11.43 -0.56 -4.51
C TYR A 171 9.94 -0.78 -4.24
N GLN A 172 9.59 -1.71 -3.35
CA GLN A 172 8.18 -1.99 -3.04
C GLN A 172 7.50 -0.78 -2.39
N CYS A 173 8.18 -0.02 -1.52
CA CYS A 173 7.66 1.25 -0.99
C CYS A 173 7.33 2.26 -2.10
N LYS A 174 8.20 2.38 -3.12
CA LYS A 174 7.93 3.23 -4.29
C LYS A 174 6.71 2.74 -5.08
N GLN A 175 6.54 1.44 -5.25
CA GLN A 175 5.36 0.86 -5.92
C GLN A 175 4.08 1.09 -5.11
N MET A 176 4.12 0.91 -3.79
CA MET A 176 2.97 1.18 -2.91
C MET A 176 2.56 2.65 -2.92
N LEU A 177 3.52 3.59 -2.96
CA LEU A 177 3.25 5.02 -3.13
C LEU A 177 2.50 5.29 -4.43
N SER A 178 2.96 4.72 -5.54
CA SER A 178 2.30 4.85 -6.85
C SER A 178 0.89 4.27 -6.84
N CYS A 179 0.72 3.04 -6.35
CA CYS A 179 -0.59 2.38 -6.31
C CYS A 179 -1.58 3.16 -5.44
N SER A 180 -1.17 3.58 -4.24
CA SER A 180 -2.04 4.33 -3.32
C SER A 180 -2.49 5.67 -3.89
N TYR A 181 -1.62 6.35 -4.65
CA TYR A 181 -1.99 7.57 -5.37
C TYR A 181 -3.05 7.29 -6.45
N LEU A 182 -2.84 6.27 -7.29
CA LEU A 182 -3.76 5.94 -8.37
C LEU A 182 -5.12 5.52 -7.83
N ILE A 183 -5.16 4.72 -6.76
CA ILE A 183 -6.40 4.36 -6.05
C ILE A 183 -7.14 5.61 -5.59
N CYS A 184 -6.43 6.59 -5.03
CA CYS A 184 -7.03 7.84 -4.55
C CYS A 184 -7.59 8.69 -5.70
N LYS A 185 -6.84 8.80 -6.80
CA LYS A 185 -7.28 9.45 -8.04
C LYS A 185 -8.59 8.82 -8.55
N ASP A 186 -8.61 7.50 -8.73
CA ASP A 186 -9.78 6.79 -9.26
C ASP A 186 -10.98 6.82 -8.30
N ALA A 187 -10.73 6.64 -6.99
CA ALA A 187 -11.77 6.71 -5.97
C ALA A 187 -12.49 8.08 -5.94
N SER A 188 -11.75 9.17 -6.13
CA SER A 188 -12.32 10.52 -6.16
C SER A 188 -13.14 10.83 -7.42
N ALA A 189 -12.84 10.14 -8.53
CA ALA A 189 -13.58 10.26 -9.78
C ALA A 189 -14.90 9.46 -9.74
N ILE A 190 -14.93 8.35 -9.00
CA ILE A 190 -16.10 7.48 -8.87
C ILE A 190 -17.17 8.15 -8.00
N ARG A 191 -18.02 8.98 -8.61
CA ARG A 191 -19.21 9.55 -7.96
C ARG A 191 -20.41 8.64 -8.16
N LEU A 192 -20.50 7.59 -7.34
CA LEU A 192 -21.66 6.72 -7.31
C LEU A 192 -22.60 7.16 -6.18
N PRO A 193 -23.93 7.19 -6.41
CA PRO A 193 -24.87 7.38 -5.31
C PRO A 193 -24.68 6.26 -4.28
N VAL A 194 -24.73 6.65 -3.01
CA VAL A 194 -24.62 5.76 -1.85
C VAL A 194 -25.88 4.89 -1.76
#